data_AF-A0A167V8R1-F1
#
_entry.id   AF-A0A167V8R1-F1
#
_cell.length_a   1.000
_cell.length_b   1.000
_cell.length_c   1.000
_cell.angle_alpha   90.00
_cell.angle_beta   90.00
_cell.angle_gamma   90.00
#
_symmetry.space_group_name_H-M   'P 1'
#
loop_
_entity.id
_entity.type
_entity.pdbx_description
1 polymer ?
#
loop_
_entity_poly.entity_id
_entity_poly.type
_entity_poly.pdbx_seq_one_letter_code
_entity_poly.pdbx_strand_id
1 'polypeptide(L)'
;MGGTVMRREHRTDWNAPASNCEVPEAEWGYADALTDDIVGFADEHGFQVKYLDYDHAEHPSPLVADAYHRWKEQLRRPTDSILVESFVVMEPWLAISYNLTPFSTVFHIKPSLERLQEYLEKCHRSGKAFSDGFMFLFCSGVDAVGLAGMDEWKRLLGSHFALHDTGKKLDRDKKLFPGTEEDAFPKDFGFPARY
;
A
#
# COMPACT_ATOMS: atom_id res chain seq x y z
N MET A 1 -20.12 14.13 -41.42
CA MET A 1 -19.77 14.92 -40.21
C MET A 1 -20.86 14.65 -39.18
N GLY A 2 -20.63 14.24 -37.94
CA GLY A 2 -19.40 13.98 -37.19
C GLY A 2 -19.67 12.92 -36.13
N GLY A 3 -18.61 12.23 -35.72
CA GLY A 3 -18.65 11.11 -34.80
C GLY A 3 -19.13 11.51 -33.40
N THR A 4 -19.98 10.67 -32.83
CA THR A 4 -20.24 10.69 -31.39
C THR A 4 -19.18 9.83 -30.72
N VAL A 5 -18.30 10.52 -30.02
CA VAL A 5 -17.21 9.97 -29.21
C VAL A 5 -17.77 9.04 -28.14
N MET A 6 -17.19 7.85 -28.03
CA MET A 6 -17.37 6.87 -26.95
C MET A 6 -17.39 7.56 -25.58
N ARG A 7 -18.57 7.72 -24.98
CA ARG A 7 -18.70 8.08 -23.57
C ARG A 7 -18.33 6.83 -22.76
N ARG A 8 -17.16 6.82 -22.12
CA ARG A 8 -16.80 5.77 -21.15
C ARG A 8 -17.79 5.83 -19.99
N GLU A 9 -18.78 4.95 -20.00
CA GLU A 9 -19.63 4.71 -18.83
C GLU A 9 -18.78 3.95 -17.80
N HIS A 10 -18.32 4.65 -16.76
CA HIS A 10 -17.69 4.00 -15.61
C HIS A 10 -18.79 3.28 -14.82
N ARG A 11 -18.80 1.94 -14.86
CA ARG A 11 -19.64 1.15 -13.95
C ARG A 11 -19.24 1.48 -12.51
N THR A 12 -20.21 1.86 -11.68
CA THR A 12 -19.98 2.13 -10.24
C THR A 12 -20.44 0.97 -9.36
N ASP A 13 -21.05 -0.05 -9.96
CA ASP A 13 -21.58 -1.23 -9.28
C ASP A 13 -21.30 -2.46 -10.15
N TRP A 14 -20.84 -3.54 -9.51
CA TRP A 14 -20.55 -4.82 -10.14
C TRP A 14 -21.37 -5.90 -9.47
N ASN A 15 -22.41 -6.37 -10.17
CA ASN A 15 -23.18 -7.53 -9.76
C ASN A 15 -22.50 -8.79 -10.33
N ALA A 16 -21.59 -9.39 -9.55
CA ALA A 16 -20.89 -10.60 -9.95
C ALA A 16 -21.89 -11.75 -10.22
N PRO A 17 -21.66 -12.58 -11.25
CA PRO A 17 -22.46 -13.79 -11.43
C PRO A 17 -22.29 -14.72 -10.22
N ALA A 18 -23.33 -15.49 -9.91
CA ALA A 18 -23.25 -16.51 -8.86
C ALA A 18 -22.13 -17.51 -9.18
N SER A 19 -21.39 -17.93 -8.15
CA SER A 19 -20.38 -18.96 -8.32
C SER A 19 -21.03 -20.26 -8.82
N ASN A 20 -20.37 -20.94 -9.75
CA ASN A 20 -20.81 -22.24 -10.26
C ASN A 20 -20.31 -23.41 -9.40
N CYS A 21 -19.31 -23.20 -8.56
CA CYS A 21 -18.74 -24.20 -7.66
C CYS A 21 -17.90 -23.56 -6.55
N GLU A 22 -17.65 -24.31 -5.48
CA GLU A 22 -16.57 -24.02 -4.54
C GLU A 22 -15.39 -24.92 -4.90
N VAL A 23 -14.27 -24.31 -5.29
CA VAL A 23 -13.01 -24.99 -5.58
C VAL A 23 -11.90 -24.31 -4.78
N PRO A 24 -10.87 -25.04 -4.32
CA PRO A 24 -9.72 -24.41 -3.70
C PRO A 24 -9.08 -23.43 -4.70
N GLU A 25 -9.19 -22.13 -4.44
CA GLU A 25 -8.45 -21.11 -5.19
C GLU A 25 -6.99 -21.16 -4.72
N ALA A 26 -6.10 -21.63 -5.60
CA ALA A 26 -4.73 -22.00 -5.22
C ALA A 26 -3.80 -20.80 -4.98
N GLU A 27 -4.24 -19.57 -5.25
CA GLU A 27 -3.32 -18.43 -5.34
C GLU A 27 -3.22 -17.60 -4.06
N TRP A 28 -4.18 -17.66 -3.13
CA TRP A 28 -4.22 -16.73 -1.98
C TRP A 28 -4.91 -17.33 -0.75
N GLY A 29 -4.20 -18.04 0.13
CA GLY A 29 -4.78 -18.50 1.38
C GLY A 29 -3.87 -19.32 2.30
N TYR A 30 -4.31 -19.45 3.55
CA TYR A 30 -3.73 -20.34 4.54
C TYR A 30 -4.53 -21.64 4.57
N ALA A 31 -3.86 -22.80 4.53
CA ALA A 31 -4.51 -24.09 4.61
C ALA A 31 -4.55 -24.57 6.06
N ASP A 32 -5.72 -24.88 6.61
CA ASP A 32 -5.84 -25.28 8.02
C ASP A 32 -4.96 -26.48 8.39
N ALA A 33 -4.80 -27.44 7.46
CA ALA A 33 -3.92 -28.59 7.63
C ALA A 33 -2.45 -28.20 7.87
N LEU A 34 -1.99 -27.05 7.35
CA LEU A 34 -0.65 -26.53 7.63
C LEU A 34 -0.48 -26.18 9.11
N THR A 35 -1.55 -25.79 9.81
CA THR A 35 -1.51 -25.53 11.26
C THR A 35 -1.18 -26.78 12.04
N ASP A 36 -1.86 -27.88 11.73
CA ASP A 36 -1.68 -29.15 12.42
C ASP A 36 -0.24 -29.64 12.26
N ASP A 37 0.31 -29.50 11.06
CA ASP A 37 1.71 -29.82 10.76
C ASP A 37 2.69 -28.92 11.52
N ILE A 38 2.45 -27.60 11.58
CA ILE A 38 3.29 -26.64 12.33
C ILE A 38 3.27 -26.96 13.83
N VAL A 39 2.09 -27.23 14.40
CA VAL A 39 1.92 -27.53 15.83
C VAL A 39 2.58 -28.86 16.17
N GLY A 40 2.35 -29.91 15.37
CA GLY A 40 2.98 -31.21 15.58
C GLY A 40 4.51 -31.14 15.55
N PHE A 41 5.08 -30.41 14.59
CA PHE A 41 6.51 -30.16 14.52
C PHE A 41 7.03 -29.38 15.73
N ALA A 42 6.29 -28.35 16.18
CA ALA A 42 6.70 -27.55 17.33
C ALA A 42 6.71 -28.38 18.63
N ASP A 43 5.70 -29.22 18.84
CA ASP A 43 5.60 -30.10 20.01
C ASP A 43 6.74 -31.13 20.04
N GLU A 44 7.08 -31.73 18.90
CA GLU A 44 8.20 -32.69 18.78
C GLU A 44 9.55 -32.07 19.15
N HIS A 45 9.75 -30.79 18.82
CA HIS A 45 11.03 -30.11 18.98
C HIS A 45 11.08 -29.12 20.15
N GLY A 46 10.00 -29.00 20.93
CA GLY A 46 9.91 -28.07 22.06
C GLY A 46 9.88 -26.60 21.67
N PHE A 47 9.39 -26.27 20.48
CA PHE A 47 9.18 -24.89 20.04
C PHE A 47 7.86 -24.33 20.55
N GLN A 48 7.81 -23.00 20.72
CA GLN A 48 6.56 -22.31 21.02
C GLN A 48 5.97 -21.71 19.74
N VAL A 49 4.75 -22.12 19.38
CA VAL A 49 4.01 -21.51 18.28
C VAL A 49 3.40 -20.17 18.72
N LYS A 50 3.52 -19.15 17.87
CA LYS A 50 2.83 -17.86 18.01
C LYS A 50 2.02 -17.62 16.75
N TYR A 51 0.73 -17.33 16.92
CA TYR A 51 -0.18 -17.06 15.82
C TYR A 51 -0.31 -15.54 15.62
N LEU A 52 -0.21 -15.10 14.37
CA LEU A 52 -0.48 -13.74 13.94
C LEU A 52 -1.52 -13.82 12.82
N ASP A 53 -2.71 -13.31 13.10
CA ASP A 53 -3.85 -13.40 12.19
C ASP A 53 -4.35 -12.02 11.80
N TYR A 54 -4.73 -11.88 10.54
CA TYR A 54 -5.27 -10.65 9.98
C TYR A 54 -6.22 -10.97 8.83
N ASP A 55 -7.36 -10.28 8.80
CA ASP A 55 -8.38 -10.54 7.77
C ASP A 55 -7.92 -10.25 6.33
N HIS A 56 -7.01 -9.28 6.16
CA HIS A 56 -6.48 -8.88 4.85
C HIS A 56 -4.97 -8.73 4.89
N ALA A 57 -4.30 -9.08 3.77
CA ALA A 57 -2.84 -9.09 3.65
C ALA A 57 -2.16 -7.74 4.01
N GLU A 58 -2.88 -6.63 3.83
CA GLU A 58 -2.36 -5.30 4.09
C GLU A 58 -2.63 -4.79 5.53
N HIS A 59 -3.51 -5.44 6.31
CA HIS A 59 -3.80 -5.10 7.71
C HIS A 59 -2.59 -4.96 8.63
N PRO A 60 -1.49 -5.74 8.50
CA PRO A 60 -0.30 -5.52 9.31
C PRO A 60 0.47 -4.23 8.99
N SER A 61 0.20 -3.52 7.89
CA SER A 61 0.99 -2.36 7.46
C SER A 61 1.16 -1.26 8.52
N PRO A 62 0.11 -0.79 9.23
CA PRO A 62 0.29 0.15 10.35
C PRO A 62 1.25 -0.36 11.44
N LEU A 63 1.17 -1.64 11.80
CA LEU A 63 2.02 -2.24 12.83
C LEU A 63 3.48 -2.32 12.36
N VAL A 64 3.70 -2.70 11.09
CA VAL A 64 5.03 -2.73 10.46
C VAL A 64 5.62 -1.32 10.42
N ALA A 65 4.86 -0.31 10.00
CA ALA A 65 5.29 1.08 9.99
C ALA A 65 5.67 1.58 11.40
N ASP A 66 4.86 1.27 12.42
CA ASP A 66 5.16 1.60 13.82
C ASP A 66 6.42 0.86 14.35
N ALA A 67 6.65 -0.37 13.90
CA ALA A 67 7.88 -1.12 14.21
C ALA A 67 9.12 -0.47 13.57
N TYR A 68 9.02 -0.05 12.31
CA TYR A 68 10.09 0.69 11.61
C TYR A 68 10.41 2.01 12.30
N HIS A 69 9.41 2.78 12.75
CA HIS A 69 9.66 3.98 13.53
C HIS A 69 10.45 3.70 14.81
N ARG A 70 10.02 2.72 15.60
CA ARG A 70 10.70 2.36 16.85
C ARG A 70 12.13 1.88 16.59
N TRP A 71 12.34 1.05 15.58
CA TRP A 71 13.66 0.57 15.21
C TRP A 71 14.59 1.72 14.79
N LYS A 72 14.09 2.67 14.02
CA LYS A 72 14.84 3.86 13.59
C LYS A 72 15.16 4.83 14.73
N GLU A 73 14.23 5.01 15.66
CA GLU A 73 14.46 5.75 16.91
C GLU A 73 15.63 5.12 17.70
N GLN A 74 15.66 3.78 17.83
CA GLN A 74 16.75 3.05 18.50
C GLN A 74 18.10 3.22 17.78
N LEU A 75 18.09 3.24 16.45
CA LEU A 75 19.28 3.52 15.64
C LEU A 75 19.69 5.00 15.63
N ARG A 76 18.97 5.88 16.34
CA ARG A 76 19.17 7.34 16.34
C ARG A 76 19.11 7.95 14.94
N ARG A 77 18.33 7.33 14.05
CA ARG A 77 18.06 7.78 12.68
C ARG A 77 16.55 7.96 12.49
N PRO A 78 15.90 8.84 13.27
CA PRO A 78 14.45 9.05 13.14
C PRO A 78 14.12 9.49 11.71
N THR A 79 12.94 9.10 11.25
CA THR A 79 12.41 9.49 9.95
C THR A 79 11.00 9.99 10.12
N ASP A 80 10.66 10.96 9.29
CA ASP A 80 9.33 11.50 9.05
C ASP A 80 8.91 11.27 7.59
N SER A 81 9.58 10.35 6.89
CA SER A 81 9.31 10.00 5.50
C SER A 81 8.62 8.64 5.38
N ILE A 82 7.52 8.57 4.65
CA ILE A 82 6.78 7.32 4.36
C ILE A 82 7.04 6.81 2.94
N LEU A 83 7.03 5.50 2.74
CA LEU A 83 7.05 4.85 1.44
C LEU A 83 5.80 3.98 1.32
N VAL A 84 4.84 4.39 0.49
CA VAL A 84 3.62 3.62 0.23
C VAL A 84 3.85 2.70 -0.96
N GLU A 85 3.60 1.42 -0.79
CA GLU A 85 3.95 0.39 -1.77
C GLU A 85 2.71 -0.46 -2.04
N SER A 86 2.45 -0.78 -3.30
CA SER A 86 1.24 -1.48 -3.68
C SER A 86 1.54 -2.82 -4.35
N PHE A 87 0.84 -3.85 -3.89
CA PHE A 87 0.91 -5.22 -4.42
C PHE A 87 2.36 -5.74 -4.49
N VAL A 88 2.73 -6.38 -5.60
CA VAL A 88 4.06 -6.94 -5.87
C VAL A 88 5.17 -5.87 -6.00
N VAL A 89 4.83 -4.58 -5.99
CA VAL A 89 5.80 -3.49 -6.10
C VAL A 89 6.30 -3.12 -4.71
N MET A 90 7.14 -3.98 -4.16
CA MET A 90 7.79 -3.73 -2.88
C MET A 90 9.26 -3.38 -3.10
N GLU A 91 9.70 -2.31 -2.45
CA GLU A 91 11.04 -1.74 -2.48
C GLU A 91 11.67 -1.69 -1.07
N PRO A 92 11.82 -2.86 -0.39
CA PRO A 92 12.38 -2.91 0.95
C PRO A 92 13.82 -2.36 1.01
N TRP A 93 14.57 -2.49 -0.09
CA TRP A 93 15.90 -1.91 -0.21
C TRP A 93 15.87 -0.38 -0.17
N LEU A 94 14.92 0.27 -0.85
CA LEU A 94 14.77 1.72 -0.79
C LEU A 94 14.32 2.19 0.59
N ALA A 95 13.39 1.46 1.22
CA ALA A 95 12.94 1.75 2.58
C ALA A 95 14.13 1.79 3.57
N ILE A 96 15.04 0.83 3.48
CA ILE A 96 16.23 0.78 4.33
C ILE A 96 17.26 1.84 3.93
N SER A 97 17.60 1.91 2.64
CA SER A 97 18.70 2.76 2.13
C SER A 97 18.42 4.25 2.32
N TYR A 98 17.18 4.67 2.11
CA TYR A 98 16.74 6.06 2.25
C TYR A 98 16.07 6.35 3.58
N ASN A 99 16.10 5.40 4.53
CA ASN A 99 15.50 5.55 5.85
C ASN A 99 13.99 5.85 5.81
N LEU A 100 13.23 5.30 4.85
CA LEU A 100 11.79 5.53 4.66
C LEU A 100 10.95 4.49 5.42
N THR A 101 9.84 4.89 6.01
CA THR A 101 8.92 3.97 6.72
C THR A 101 7.99 3.31 5.71
N PRO A 102 8.05 1.98 5.51
CA PRO A 102 7.21 1.32 4.53
C PRO A 102 5.76 1.21 5.01
N PHE A 103 4.83 1.31 4.07
CA PHE A 103 3.41 1.06 4.27
C PHE A 103 2.86 0.33 3.05
N SER A 104 2.58 -0.95 3.20
CA SER A 104 2.11 -1.79 2.10
C SER A 104 0.58 -1.71 1.94
N THR A 105 0.13 -1.70 0.70
CA THR A 105 -1.27 -1.77 0.29
C THR A 105 -1.46 -2.94 -0.65
N VAL A 106 -2.63 -3.59 -0.66
CA VAL A 106 -2.87 -4.70 -1.60
C VAL A 106 -2.93 -4.21 -3.04
N PHE A 107 -3.60 -3.08 -3.29
CA PHE A 107 -3.80 -2.49 -4.62
C PHE A 107 -4.10 -0.98 -4.49
N HIS A 108 -4.16 -0.27 -5.61
CA HIS A 108 -4.65 1.12 -5.66
C HIS A 108 -6.20 1.19 -5.58
N ILE A 109 -6.80 0.49 -4.62
CA ILE A 109 -8.24 0.47 -4.37
C ILE A 109 -8.64 1.47 -3.28
N LYS A 110 -9.91 1.88 -3.26
CA LYS A 110 -10.43 2.82 -2.25
C LYS A 110 -10.24 2.35 -0.80
N PRO A 111 -10.50 1.08 -0.42
CA PRO A 111 -10.26 0.61 0.94
C PRO A 111 -8.79 0.76 1.38
N SER A 112 -7.83 0.49 0.47
CA SER A 112 -6.41 0.68 0.75
C SER A 112 -6.04 2.16 0.94
N LEU A 113 -6.66 3.07 0.16
CA LEU A 113 -6.50 4.51 0.32
C LEU A 113 -7.05 5.00 1.67
N GLU A 114 -8.27 4.57 2.02
CA GLU A 114 -8.93 4.90 3.30
C GLU A 114 -8.09 4.43 4.48
N ARG A 115 -7.53 3.23 4.40
CA ARG A 115 -6.70 2.68 5.48
C ARG A 115 -5.37 3.41 5.65
N LEU A 116 -4.76 3.85 4.55
CA LEU A 116 -3.61 4.75 4.63
C LEU A 116 -4.01 6.08 5.29
N GLN A 117 -5.16 6.65 4.90
CA GLN A 117 -5.66 7.88 5.51
C GLN A 117 -5.84 7.74 7.02
N GLU A 118 -6.51 6.68 7.48
CA GLU A 118 -6.70 6.39 8.91
C GLU A 118 -5.38 6.28 9.65
N TYR A 119 -4.37 5.63 9.05
CA TYR A 119 -3.04 5.51 9.63
C TYR A 119 -2.33 6.86 9.74
N LEU A 120 -2.35 7.67 8.68
CA LEU A 120 -1.77 9.01 8.66
C LEU A 120 -2.40 9.94 9.71
N GLU A 121 -3.73 9.90 9.84
CA GLU A 121 -4.48 10.65 10.85
C GLU A 121 -4.16 10.18 12.28
N LYS A 122 -3.99 8.88 12.50
CA LYS A 122 -3.54 8.32 13.79
C LYS A 122 -2.13 8.83 14.13
N CYS A 123 -1.20 8.75 13.19
CA CYS A 123 0.17 9.26 13.34
C CYS A 123 0.18 10.74 13.67
N HIS A 124 -0.61 11.54 12.94
CA HIS A 124 -0.78 12.97 13.20
C HIS A 124 -1.22 13.24 14.66
N ARG A 125 -2.31 12.62 15.10
CA ARG A 125 -2.83 12.78 16.47
C ARG A 125 -1.84 12.39 17.56
N SER A 126 -0.94 11.44 17.26
CA SER A 126 0.08 10.98 18.20
C SER A 126 1.39 11.80 18.18
N GLY A 127 1.47 12.85 17.36
CA GLY A 127 2.68 13.67 17.21
C GLY A 127 3.79 13.01 16.38
N LYS A 128 3.46 11.98 15.60
CA LYS A 128 4.38 11.24 14.72
C LYS A 128 4.04 11.44 13.24
N ALA A 129 3.63 12.66 12.88
CA ALA A 129 3.22 12.97 11.52
C ALA A 129 4.39 12.85 10.53
N PHE A 130 4.10 12.27 9.36
CA PHE A 130 5.02 12.30 8.22
C PHE A 130 5.05 13.68 7.57
N SER A 131 6.24 14.13 7.16
CA SER A 131 6.48 15.41 6.49
C SER A 131 6.67 15.25 4.99
N ASP A 132 7.15 14.09 4.52
CA ASP A 132 7.24 13.75 3.10
C ASP A 132 7.11 12.23 2.86
N GLY A 133 7.20 11.83 1.59
CA GLY A 133 7.15 10.42 1.22
C GLY A 133 7.02 10.19 -0.28
N PHE A 134 7.00 8.91 -0.64
CA PHE A 134 6.86 8.41 -2.00
C PHE A 134 5.80 7.31 -2.08
N MET A 135 5.32 7.05 -3.29
CA MET A 135 4.34 6.02 -3.58
C MET A 135 4.77 5.22 -4.82
N PHE A 136 4.69 3.90 -4.69
CA PHE A 136 4.77 2.95 -5.79
C PHE A 136 3.41 2.25 -5.93
N LEU A 137 2.58 2.75 -6.86
CA LEU A 137 1.28 2.15 -7.14
C LEU A 137 1.40 1.14 -8.28
N PHE A 138 0.90 -0.08 -8.04
CA PHE A 138 0.87 -1.11 -9.07
C PHE A 138 -0.08 -0.73 -10.19
N CYS A 139 0.42 -0.74 -11.42
CA CYS A 139 -0.35 -0.47 -12.63
C CYS A 139 -1.10 -1.74 -13.08
N SER A 140 -2.40 -1.81 -12.77
CA SER A 140 -3.26 -2.96 -13.10
C SER A 140 -3.59 -3.10 -14.59
N GLY A 141 -3.35 -2.05 -15.39
CA GLY A 141 -3.69 -2.00 -16.80
C GLY A 141 -5.17 -1.72 -17.10
N VAL A 142 -6.02 -1.67 -16.09
CA VAL A 142 -7.48 -1.64 -16.26
C VAL A 142 -8.13 -0.58 -15.38
N ASP A 143 -9.14 0.09 -15.96
CA ASP A 143 -10.06 0.95 -15.21
C ASP A 143 -11.19 0.07 -14.67
N ALA A 144 -11.16 -0.24 -13.37
CA ALA A 144 -12.12 -1.12 -12.71
C ALA A 144 -12.91 -0.39 -11.60
N VAL A 145 -14.05 -0.97 -11.21
CA VAL A 145 -14.87 -0.47 -10.10
C VAL A 145 -14.08 -0.63 -8.79
N GLY A 146 -14.13 0.38 -7.93
CA GLY A 146 -13.48 0.34 -6.61
C GLY A 146 -12.01 0.74 -6.60
N LEU A 147 -11.42 1.05 -7.76
CA LEU A 147 -10.09 1.67 -7.83
C LEU A 147 -10.14 3.12 -7.31
N ALA A 148 -9.06 3.52 -6.63
CA ALA A 148 -8.75 4.91 -6.31
C ALA A 148 -7.81 5.46 -7.38
N GLY A 149 -8.18 6.60 -7.97
CA GLY A 149 -7.40 7.27 -9.00
C GLY A 149 -6.11 7.89 -8.43
N MET A 150 -5.11 8.06 -9.28
CA MET A 150 -3.82 8.66 -8.88
C MET A 150 -3.98 10.03 -8.20
N ASP A 151 -4.93 10.85 -8.64
CA ASP A 151 -5.21 12.16 -8.02
C ASP A 151 -5.74 12.04 -6.59
N GLU A 152 -6.46 10.97 -6.26
CA GLU A 152 -6.93 10.72 -4.89
C GLU A 152 -5.76 10.39 -3.97
N TRP A 153 -4.83 9.54 -4.43
CA TRP A 153 -3.57 9.25 -3.72
C TRP A 153 -2.70 10.49 -3.55
N LYS A 154 -2.52 11.29 -4.60
CA LYS A 154 -1.78 12.56 -4.54
C LYS A 154 -2.38 13.52 -3.52
N ARG A 155 -3.70 13.66 -3.56
CA ARG A 155 -4.42 14.57 -2.67
C ARG A 155 -4.25 14.12 -1.22
N LEU A 156 -4.36 12.82 -0.93
CA LEU A 156 -4.18 12.30 0.42
C LEU A 156 -2.79 12.66 0.98
N LEU A 157 -1.71 12.26 0.30
CA LEU A 157 -0.36 12.56 0.80
C LEU A 157 -0.05 14.05 0.77
N GLY A 158 -0.44 14.76 -0.29
CA GLY A 158 -0.22 16.19 -0.41
C GLY A 158 -0.92 17.00 0.68
N SER A 159 -2.18 16.66 1.01
CA SER A 159 -2.90 17.29 2.12
C SER A 159 -2.27 16.97 3.47
N HIS A 160 -1.88 15.72 3.71
CA HIS A 160 -1.20 15.32 4.94
C HIS A 160 0.13 16.08 5.13
N PHE A 161 0.99 16.11 4.10
CA PHE A 161 2.29 16.81 4.18
C PHE A 161 2.14 18.32 4.31
N ALA A 162 1.18 18.94 3.62
CA ALA A 162 0.95 20.39 3.71
C ALA A 162 0.51 20.84 5.11
N LEU A 163 -0.23 20.01 5.85
CA LEU A 163 -0.58 20.27 7.24
C LEU A 163 0.65 20.23 8.18
N HIS A 164 1.76 19.67 7.72
CA HIS A 164 2.95 19.37 8.51
C HIS A 164 4.23 19.97 7.93
N ASP A 165 4.11 20.95 7.04
CA ASP A 165 5.25 21.73 6.57
C ASP A 165 5.84 22.53 7.76
N THR A 166 6.96 22.03 8.26
CA THR A 166 7.73 22.63 9.36
C THR A 166 8.64 23.76 8.90
N GLY A 167 8.48 24.25 7.67
CA GLY A 167 9.32 25.29 7.08
C GLY A 167 10.57 24.75 6.37
N LYS A 168 10.72 23.42 6.28
CA LYS A 168 11.57 22.80 5.25
C LYS A 168 10.81 23.01 3.95
N LYS A 169 11.23 23.97 3.11
CA LYS A 169 10.71 24.14 1.74
C LYS A 169 10.58 22.76 1.11
N LEU A 170 9.35 22.24 1.09
CA LEU A 170 9.03 21.07 0.31
C LEU A 170 9.27 21.54 -1.11
N ASP A 171 10.29 20.99 -1.75
CA ASP A 171 10.47 21.21 -3.18
C ASP A 171 9.20 20.66 -3.81
N ARG A 172 8.29 21.55 -4.21
CA ARG A 172 6.95 21.18 -4.69
C ARG A 172 7.02 20.35 -5.98
N ASP A 173 8.22 20.26 -6.56
CA ASP A 173 8.59 19.42 -7.69
C ASP A 173 9.04 17.99 -7.29
N LYS A 174 9.06 17.63 -6.00
CA LYS A 174 9.28 16.23 -5.59
C LYS A 174 8.15 15.35 -6.13
N LYS A 175 8.47 14.54 -7.13
CA LYS A 175 7.57 13.52 -7.69
C LYS A 175 7.19 12.52 -6.59
N LEU A 176 5.90 12.48 -6.24
CA LEU A 176 5.34 11.50 -5.31
C LEU A 176 5.40 10.07 -5.85
N PHE A 177 5.47 9.90 -7.18
CA PHE A 177 5.57 8.60 -7.84
C PHE A 177 6.87 8.50 -8.66
N PRO A 178 7.99 8.09 -8.04
CA PRO A 178 9.21 7.81 -8.77
C PRO A 178 8.95 6.78 -9.90
N GLY A 179 9.49 7.05 -11.09
CA GLY A 179 9.42 6.14 -12.24
C GLY A 179 8.04 5.95 -12.90
N THR A 180 6.96 6.48 -12.34
CA THR A 180 5.60 6.31 -12.90
C THR A 180 5.26 7.43 -13.89
N GLU A 181 4.79 7.08 -15.08
CA GLU A 181 4.17 7.98 -16.04
C GLU A 181 2.71 8.22 -15.64
N GLU A 182 2.48 9.35 -14.97
CA GLU A 182 1.18 9.69 -14.38
C GLU A 182 0.04 9.74 -15.40
N ASP A 183 0.30 10.27 -16.60
CA ASP A 183 -0.68 10.34 -17.70
C ASP A 183 -1.02 8.97 -18.31
N ALA A 184 -0.17 7.96 -18.07
CA ALA A 184 -0.35 6.60 -18.55
C ALA A 184 -0.96 5.67 -17.51
N PHE A 185 -1.09 6.08 -16.24
CA PHE A 185 -1.70 5.28 -15.18
C PHE A 185 -3.20 4.98 -15.47
N PRO A 186 -3.72 3.77 -15.17
CA PRO A 186 -3.08 2.61 -14.54
C PRO A 186 -2.38 1.66 -15.54
N LYS A 187 -2.05 2.12 -16.75
CA LYS A 187 -1.50 1.31 -17.87
C LYS A 187 -0.01 1.50 -18.09
N ASP A 188 0.66 2.18 -17.18
CA ASP A 188 2.10 2.32 -17.22
C ASP A 188 2.79 1.03 -16.77
N PHE A 189 3.01 0.08 -17.68
CA PHE A 189 3.72 -1.16 -17.34
C PHE A 189 5.24 -1.01 -17.23
N GLY A 190 5.79 0.16 -17.61
CA GLY A 190 7.23 0.43 -17.60
C GLY A 190 7.76 0.95 -16.26
N PHE A 191 6.87 1.30 -15.33
CA PHE A 191 7.24 1.95 -14.07
C PHE A 191 8.30 1.23 -13.21
N PRO A 192 8.40 -0.12 -13.14
CA PRO A 192 9.40 -0.76 -12.28
C PRO A 192 10.83 -0.60 -12.81
N ALA A 193 11.01 -0.15 -14.06
CA ALA A 193 12.31 -0.03 -14.73
C ALA A 193 12.82 1.42 -14.83
N ARG A 194 12.12 2.40 -14.26
CA ARG A 194 12.33 3.84 -14.53
C ARG A 194 12.88 4.67 -13.37
N TYR A 195 13.26 4.04 -12.26
CA TYR A 195 13.87 4.72 -11.10
C TYR A 195 15.17 4.06 -10.65
#